data_AF-A0A4W6DYP1-F1
#
_entry.id   AF-A0A4W6DYP1-F1
#
_cell.length_a   1.000
_cell.length_b   1.000
_cell.length_c   1.000
_cell.angle_alpha   90.00
_cell.angle_beta   90.00
_cell.angle_gamma   90.00
#
_symmetry.space_group_name_H-M   'P 1'
#
loop_
_entity.id
_entity.type
_entity.pdbx_description
1 polymer ?
#
loop_
_entity_poly.entity_id
_entity_poly.type
_entity_poly.pdbx_seq_one_letter_code
_entity_poly.pdbx_strand_id
1 'polypeptide(L)'
;SVLSLGGKPLNSAPHQHLVYRLQDVTSQPRGCGTPHYDQQGNATEHAQYGEEEIHHGQHSRVKRAVLHKTHYVELLLVVDNDRYNFMNRNETAVREEMVHLANFIDSIYVQLNIRVVLVGLEIWTQQNQISTEGAAGEVLSRFTQWREKELVPRRRHDSAQLILRRSFGGTAGMAFVSTVCSRSHGGGINAFTNTNLPSFASIVAHELGHNLGMNHDDGRQCTCPTSACIMHSGATGSRNFSTCSADDFEKMILLTGGSCLLNVPRPDEAYSAPYCGNRLVDMGEECDCGSQKECEDDPCCEYQTCKLKPGAQCAYGECCYNCQYQPGGTVCRSSTDDCDLPEYCNGSSALCQSDVFVQNGQPCRKNQAYCYNGKCQHYDGQCQAIFDSKAKAAPEICFKEVNSKGDRFGNCGYHNNGFKKCESRNALCGKLQCSNVQAVTVFGIEPSIISTPIAGAKCYGVDFMLGSDVPDPGMVNEGTKCGDNKVCMNFECRSADVLNYDCDVEKKCHGHGVCNSNRNCHCEDGWAPPFCEVKGYGGSVDSGPTWNDKDTSLRDGLLVFFFLVLPLLALGAFVFLRRNELLRRLGLSRRKRSQGYQ
;
A
#
# COMPACT_ATOMS: atom_id res chain seq x y z
N SER A 1 -9.35 -7.18 35.00
CA SER A 1 -9.98 -5.85 34.82
C SER A 1 -9.05 -4.79 35.35
N VAL A 2 -8.31 -4.10 34.49
CA VAL A 2 -7.35 -3.05 34.90
C VAL A 2 -8.10 -1.71 34.89
N LEU A 3 -8.31 -1.10 36.06
CA LEU A 3 -8.90 0.24 36.16
C LEU A 3 -7.85 1.27 35.71
N SER A 4 -8.14 2.02 34.65
CA SER A 4 -7.30 3.13 34.18
C SER A 4 -7.74 4.43 34.87
N LEU A 5 -6.81 5.07 35.59
CA LEU A 5 -7.01 6.33 36.31
C LEU A 5 -6.15 7.44 35.69
N GLY A 6 -6.69 8.65 35.58
CA GLY A 6 -5.97 9.85 35.17
C GLY A 6 -5.67 10.76 36.36
N GLY A 7 -4.54 11.49 36.32
CA GLY A 7 -4.15 12.46 37.33
C GLY A 7 -3.98 13.86 36.75
N LYS A 8 -4.58 14.89 37.38
CA LYS A 8 -4.39 16.31 37.02
C LYS A 8 -3.93 17.12 38.24
N PRO A 9 -2.87 17.93 38.16
CA PRO A 9 -2.47 18.79 39.28
C PRO A 9 -3.53 19.88 39.56
N LEU A 10 -3.79 20.18 40.83
CA LEU A 10 -4.65 21.30 41.22
C LEU A 10 -3.90 22.63 41.04
N ASN A 11 -4.54 23.59 40.36
CA ASN A 11 -3.98 24.93 40.13
C ASN A 11 -3.67 25.71 41.42
N SER A 12 -4.28 25.34 42.56
CA SER A 12 -4.05 25.97 43.86
C SER A 12 -2.95 25.29 44.70
N ALA A 13 -2.51 24.08 44.33
CA ALA A 13 -1.50 23.31 45.06
C ALA A 13 -0.81 22.29 44.12
N PRO A 14 0.38 22.61 43.57
CA PRO A 14 1.05 21.78 42.56
C PRO A 14 1.50 20.39 43.06
N HIS A 15 1.44 20.13 44.37
CA HIS A 15 1.76 18.84 44.98
C HIS A 15 0.53 17.93 45.21
N GLN A 16 -0.67 18.38 44.84
CA GLN A 16 -1.91 17.59 44.97
C GLN A 16 -2.51 17.30 43.59
N HIS A 17 -2.87 16.04 43.37
CA HIS A 17 -3.39 15.55 42.10
C HIS A 17 -4.84 15.09 42.27
N LEU A 18 -5.73 15.57 41.40
CA LEU A 18 -7.08 15.06 41.27
C LEU A 18 -7.01 13.75 40.49
N VAL A 19 -7.44 12.65 41.10
CA VAL A 19 -7.50 11.32 40.47
C VAL A 19 -8.93 11.06 40.04
N TYR A 20 -9.14 10.78 38.75
CA TYR A 20 -10.45 10.49 38.19
C TYR A 20 -10.40 9.25 37.29
N ARG A 21 -11.55 8.59 37.11
CA ARG A 21 -11.66 7.47 36.18
C ARG A 21 -11.75 8.02 34.76
N LEU A 22 -10.96 7.45 33.86
CA LEU A 22 -10.88 7.93 32.47
C LEU A 22 -12.21 7.83 31.71
N GLN A 23 -13.08 6.89 32.09
CA GLN A 23 -14.46 6.76 31.60
C GLN A 23 -15.36 7.98 31.88
N ASP A 24 -14.99 8.84 32.83
CA ASP A 24 -15.80 9.97 33.27
C ASP A 24 -15.37 11.30 32.58
N VAL A 25 -14.41 11.26 31.64
CA VAL A 25 -13.96 12.43 30.88
C VAL A 25 -14.79 12.59 29.61
N THR A 26 -15.80 13.46 29.67
CA THR A 26 -16.55 13.89 28.47
C THR A 26 -15.92 15.18 27.90
N SER A 27 -15.32 15.08 26.71
CA SER A 27 -15.00 16.26 25.90
C SER A 27 -16.23 16.71 25.11
N GLN A 28 -16.36 18.02 24.87
CA GLN A 28 -17.40 18.55 23.98
C GLN A 28 -17.34 17.84 22.61
N PRO A 29 -18.49 17.44 22.03
CA PRO A 29 -18.49 16.75 20.75
C PRO A 29 -17.98 17.69 19.66
N ARG A 30 -16.87 17.31 19.03
CA ARG A 30 -16.50 17.77 17.69
C ARG A 30 -16.91 16.64 16.75
N GLY A 31 -17.85 16.91 15.85
CA GLY A 31 -18.28 15.94 14.84
C GLY A 31 -17.58 16.19 13.51
N CYS A 32 -17.26 15.13 12.75
CA CYS A 32 -16.84 15.26 11.34
C CYS A 32 -18.05 15.28 10.38
N GLY A 33 -19.09 16.04 10.73
CA GLY A 33 -20.32 16.16 9.94
C GLY A 33 -21.07 17.47 10.20
N THR A 34 -21.86 17.90 9.22
CA THR A 34 -22.72 19.10 9.29
C THR A 34 -23.94 18.87 10.20
N PRO A 35 -24.48 19.92 10.84
CA PRO A 35 -25.76 19.81 11.54
C PRO A 35 -26.88 19.59 10.51
N HIS A 36 -27.47 18.39 10.51
CA HIS A 36 -28.72 18.15 9.79
C HIS A 36 -29.85 18.92 10.47
N TYR A 37 -30.55 19.73 9.66
CA TYR A 37 -31.69 20.51 10.07
C TYR A 37 -32.94 19.62 10.00
N ASP A 38 -33.12 18.75 11.00
CA ASP A 38 -34.37 17.98 11.11
C ASP A 38 -35.33 18.62 12.11
N GLN A 39 -36.54 18.85 11.59
CA GLN A 39 -37.66 19.48 12.24
C GLN A 39 -38.10 18.72 13.49
N GLN A 40 -38.46 19.48 14.52
CA GLN A 40 -39.10 19.03 15.75
C GLN A 40 -40.28 18.10 15.49
N GLY A 41 -40.16 16.86 15.97
CA GLY A 41 -41.28 15.95 16.23
C GLY A 41 -41.25 15.50 17.68
N ASN A 42 -42.11 16.09 18.52
CA ASN A 42 -42.37 15.63 19.88
C ASN A 42 -43.05 14.26 19.85
N ALA A 43 -42.47 13.26 20.51
CA ALA A 43 -43.22 12.11 21.02
C ALA A 43 -42.50 11.52 22.25
N THR A 44 -42.93 11.98 23.42
CA THR A 44 -42.93 11.19 24.65
C THR A 44 -43.77 9.93 24.45
N GLU A 45 -43.26 8.75 24.84
CA GLU A 45 -43.93 7.84 25.81
C GLU A 45 -43.31 6.43 25.86
N HIS A 46 -43.11 6.00 27.11
CA HIS A 46 -43.20 4.64 27.66
C HIS A 46 -42.41 3.47 27.06
N ALA A 47 -41.29 3.18 27.73
CA ALA A 47 -40.73 1.83 27.82
C ALA A 47 -41.66 0.92 28.64
N GLN A 48 -42.15 -0.16 28.03
CA GLN A 48 -42.73 -1.31 28.72
C GLN A 48 -42.04 -2.59 28.24
N TYR A 49 -41.50 -3.31 29.23
CA TYR A 49 -40.87 -4.62 29.11
C TYR A 49 -41.85 -5.65 28.51
N GLY A 50 -41.39 -6.39 27.51
CA GLY A 50 -42.00 -7.63 27.02
C GLY A 50 -40.91 -8.68 26.80
N GLU A 51 -40.99 -9.79 27.53
CA GLU A 51 -40.16 -10.98 27.36
C GLU A 51 -40.54 -11.70 26.06
N GLU A 52 -39.62 -11.88 25.11
CA GLU A 52 -39.77 -12.89 24.06
C GLU A 52 -38.44 -13.64 23.76
N GLU A 53 -38.51 -14.92 24.12
CA GLU A 53 -37.86 -16.13 23.64
C GLU A 53 -36.55 -16.08 22.83
N ILE A 54 -35.54 -16.74 23.42
CA ILE A 54 -34.23 -17.04 22.83
C ILE A 54 -34.39 -18.11 21.74
N HIS A 55 -34.40 -17.70 20.47
CA HIS A 55 -34.15 -18.63 19.36
C HIS A 55 -32.65 -18.79 19.12
N HIS A 56 -32.13 -19.98 19.45
CA HIS A 56 -30.77 -20.43 19.08
C HIS A 56 -30.64 -20.59 17.56
N GLY A 57 -30.30 -19.51 16.87
CA GLY A 57 -29.79 -19.55 15.51
C GLY A 57 -28.29 -19.86 15.51
N GLN A 58 -27.91 -20.98 14.89
CA GLN A 58 -26.52 -21.38 14.70
C GLN A 58 -25.73 -20.27 13.99
N HIS A 59 -24.91 -19.53 14.75
CA HIS A 59 -23.84 -18.73 14.21
C HIS A 59 -22.83 -19.66 13.53
N SER A 60 -22.93 -19.79 12.22
CA SER A 60 -21.82 -20.27 11.40
C SER A 60 -20.67 -19.28 11.57
N ARG A 61 -19.75 -19.58 12.50
CA ARG A 61 -18.43 -18.97 12.55
C ARG A 61 -17.70 -19.38 11.27
N VAL A 62 -17.89 -18.62 10.21
CA VAL A 62 -16.95 -18.61 9.09
C VAL A 62 -15.63 -18.12 9.69
N LYS A 63 -14.69 -19.05 9.92
CA LYS A 63 -13.32 -18.71 10.28
C LYS A 63 -12.80 -17.77 9.19
N ARG A 64 -12.36 -16.57 9.58
CA ARG A 64 -11.63 -15.56 8.79
C ARG A 64 -10.35 -16.16 8.21
N ALA A 65 -10.46 -16.97 7.18
CA ALA A 65 -9.37 -17.77 6.63
C ALA A 65 -8.35 -16.95 5.82
N VAL A 66 -8.63 -15.66 5.55
CA VAL A 66 -7.78 -14.78 4.74
C VAL A 66 -6.71 -14.04 5.58
N LEU A 67 -6.95 -13.82 6.88
CA LEU A 67 -6.15 -12.94 7.75
C LEU A 67 -5.14 -13.65 8.67
N HIS A 68 -4.75 -14.90 8.37
CA HIS A 68 -3.79 -15.62 9.21
C HIS A 68 -2.40 -14.96 9.26
N LYS A 69 -2.02 -14.24 8.21
CA LYS A 69 -0.75 -13.51 8.16
C LYS A 69 -0.91 -12.12 8.78
N THR A 70 0.08 -11.73 9.59
CA THR A 70 0.18 -10.37 10.09
C THR A 70 0.52 -9.43 8.93
N HIS A 71 -0.18 -8.31 8.87
CA HIS A 71 0.07 -7.25 7.90
C HIS A 71 0.85 -6.13 8.58
N TYR A 72 1.79 -5.51 7.87
CA TYR A 72 2.66 -4.45 8.37
C TYR A 72 2.37 -3.17 7.59
N VAL A 73 2.16 -2.06 8.29
CA VAL A 73 2.01 -0.74 7.68
C VAL A 73 3.27 0.05 8.00
N GLU A 74 4.05 0.35 6.98
CA GLU A 74 5.16 1.29 7.01
C GLU A 74 4.60 2.72 7.10
N LEU A 75 4.49 3.23 8.32
CA LEU A 75 3.96 4.57 8.62
C LEU A 75 5.06 5.62 8.64
N LEU A 76 4.84 6.72 7.93
CA LEU A 76 5.67 7.93 8.03
C LEU A 76 4.87 9.09 8.60
N LEU A 77 5.36 9.72 9.67
CA LEU A 77 4.72 10.91 10.26
C LEU A 77 5.41 12.19 9.77
N VAL A 78 4.62 13.16 9.34
CA VAL A 78 5.12 14.49 8.96
C VAL A 78 4.52 15.52 9.90
N VAL A 79 5.35 16.37 10.49
CA VAL A 79 4.92 17.38 11.47
C VAL A 79 5.10 18.77 10.90
N ASP A 80 4.02 19.56 10.90
CA ASP A 80 4.06 20.94 10.40
C ASP A 80 4.88 21.89 11.29
N ASN A 81 5.29 23.00 10.70
CA ASN A 81 6.09 24.01 11.36
C ASN A 81 5.37 24.64 12.55
N ASP A 82 4.04 24.77 12.47
CA ASP A 82 3.23 25.34 13.55
C ASP A 82 3.21 24.43 14.79
N ARG A 83 3.14 23.10 14.61
CA ARG A 83 3.29 22.15 15.73
C ARG A 83 4.69 22.17 16.30
N TYR A 84 5.72 22.24 15.45
CA TYR A 84 7.11 22.38 15.90
C TYR A 84 7.32 23.66 16.74
N ASN A 85 6.80 24.80 16.28
CA ASN A 85 6.83 26.06 17.01
C ASN A 85 6.07 25.97 18.34
N PHE A 86 4.90 25.33 18.35
CA PHE A 86 4.12 25.08 19.57
C PHE A 86 4.89 24.27 20.61
N MET A 87 5.72 23.32 20.17
CA MET A 87 6.60 22.51 21.02
C MET A 87 7.93 23.23 21.36
N ASN A 88 7.91 24.57 21.41
CA ASN A 88 9.06 25.42 21.71
C ASN A 88 10.28 25.16 20.79
N ARG A 89 10.05 24.77 19.53
CA ARG A 89 11.10 24.44 18.56
C ARG A 89 12.05 23.34 19.05
N ASN A 90 11.55 22.43 19.89
CA ASN A 90 12.31 21.31 20.41
C ASN A 90 12.06 20.05 19.57
N GLU A 91 12.99 19.73 18.67
CA GLU A 91 12.89 18.55 17.80
C GLU A 91 12.81 17.24 18.59
N THR A 92 13.54 17.15 19.71
CA THR A 92 13.51 15.96 20.57
C THR A 92 12.13 15.76 21.18
N ALA A 93 11.49 16.82 21.68
CA ALA A 93 10.16 16.74 22.26
C ALA A 93 9.09 16.35 21.23
N VAL A 94 9.18 16.90 20.00
CA VAL A 94 8.29 16.49 18.89
C VAL A 94 8.51 15.03 18.55
N ARG A 95 9.76 14.59 18.44
CA ARG A 95 10.10 13.19 18.13
C ARG A 95 9.56 12.23 19.18
N GLU A 96 9.76 12.50 20.46
CA GLU A 96 9.21 11.66 21.54
C GLU A 96 7.69 11.57 21.49
N GLU A 97 7.00 12.70 21.27
CA GLU A 97 5.54 12.73 21.11
C GLU A 97 5.06 11.89 19.92
N MET A 98 5.74 11.97 18.77
CA MET A 98 5.37 11.21 17.56
C MET A 98 5.67 9.71 17.68
N VAL A 99 6.73 9.32 18.40
CA VAL A 99 6.98 7.91 18.73
C VAL A 99 5.88 7.36 19.63
N HIS A 100 5.47 8.12 20.66
CA HIS A 100 4.33 7.73 21.49
C HIS A 100 3.03 7.63 20.71
N LEU A 101 2.79 8.57 19.78
CA LEU A 101 1.63 8.53 18.88
C LEU A 101 1.61 7.23 18.05
N ALA A 102 2.74 6.88 17.41
CA ALA A 102 2.86 5.66 16.63
C ALA A 102 2.59 4.40 17.47
N ASN A 103 3.12 4.33 18.70
CA ASN A 103 2.87 3.21 19.61
C ASN A 103 1.39 3.07 19.99
N PHE A 104 0.68 4.19 20.20
CA PHE A 104 -0.77 4.14 20.42
C PHE A 104 -1.50 3.63 19.19
N ILE A 105 -1.12 4.07 17.99
CA ILE A 105 -1.71 3.62 16.73
C ILE A 105 -1.47 2.11 16.54
N ASP A 106 -0.24 1.62 16.71
CA ASP A 106 0.07 0.19 16.62
C ASP A 106 -0.81 -0.63 17.58
N SER A 107 -0.92 -0.21 18.84
CA SER A 107 -1.76 -0.88 19.83
C SER A 107 -3.25 -0.98 19.44
N ILE A 108 -3.74 0.00 18.66
CA ILE A 108 -5.12 0.03 18.14
C ILE A 108 -5.29 -0.95 16.97
N TYR A 109 -4.25 -1.20 16.18
CA TYR A 109 -4.32 -2.01 14.97
C TYR A 109 -4.06 -3.50 15.20
N VAL A 110 -3.44 -3.86 16.32
CA VAL A 110 -3.20 -5.27 16.71
C VAL A 110 -4.49 -6.11 16.74
N GLN A 111 -5.65 -5.53 17.09
CA GLN A 111 -6.95 -6.24 17.05
C GLN A 111 -7.38 -6.71 15.65
N LEU A 112 -6.81 -6.14 14.59
CA LEU A 112 -7.04 -6.53 13.20
C LEU A 112 -5.89 -7.37 12.61
N ASN A 113 -4.95 -7.83 13.43
CA ASN A 113 -3.72 -8.49 12.99
C ASN A 113 -2.87 -7.61 12.04
N ILE A 114 -2.88 -6.30 12.31
CA ILE A 114 -2.08 -5.30 11.61
C ILE A 114 -1.07 -4.72 12.60
N ARG A 115 0.18 -4.54 12.16
CA ARG A 115 1.24 -3.84 12.89
C ARG A 115 1.55 -2.54 12.20
N VAL A 116 1.50 -1.44 12.92
CA VAL A 116 1.82 -0.11 12.39
C VAL A 116 3.20 0.29 12.89
N VAL A 117 4.16 0.36 11.96
CA VAL A 117 5.56 0.59 12.29
C VAL A 117 5.95 1.98 11.83
N LEU A 118 6.43 2.81 12.75
CA LEU A 118 6.96 4.13 12.41
C LEU A 118 8.29 3.95 11.70
N VAL A 119 8.28 4.00 10.37
CA VAL A 119 9.47 3.89 9.53
C VAL A 119 10.03 5.24 9.16
N GLY A 120 9.49 6.36 9.65
CA GLY A 120 10.00 7.68 9.30
C GLY A 120 9.30 8.83 10.02
N LEU A 121 10.07 9.87 10.34
CA LEU A 121 9.57 11.11 10.91
C LEU A 121 10.23 12.30 10.21
N GLU A 122 9.42 13.18 9.62
CA GLU A 122 9.87 14.44 9.04
C GLU A 122 9.25 15.62 9.79
N ILE A 123 10.10 16.53 10.30
CA ILE A 123 9.66 17.72 11.02
C ILE A 123 10.02 18.94 10.17
N TRP A 124 9.03 19.73 9.80
CA TRP A 124 9.25 20.96 9.04
C TRP A 124 9.73 22.09 9.97
N THR A 125 11.03 22.12 10.28
CA THR A 125 11.60 23.03 11.28
C THR A 125 11.77 24.48 10.82
N GLN A 126 11.96 24.70 9.51
CA GLN A 126 12.16 26.03 8.93
C GLN A 126 10.84 26.66 8.46
N GLN A 127 10.11 25.95 7.60
CA GLN A 127 8.81 26.35 7.06
C GLN A 127 8.07 25.11 6.53
N ASN A 128 6.75 25.23 6.38
CA ASN A 128 5.94 24.19 5.76
C ASN A 128 6.36 23.98 4.29
N GLN A 129 6.49 22.72 3.86
CA GLN A 129 6.86 22.39 2.47
C GLN A 129 5.68 22.49 1.51
N ILE A 130 4.46 22.55 2.04
CA ILE A 130 3.23 22.81 1.31
C ILE A 130 2.45 23.95 1.98
N SER A 131 1.57 24.61 1.22
CA SER A 131 0.58 25.50 1.82
C SER A 131 -0.47 24.68 2.59
N THR A 132 -0.65 25.01 3.87
CA THR A 132 -1.66 24.41 4.77
C THR A 132 -2.96 25.22 4.80
N GLU A 133 -3.12 26.20 3.91
CA GLU A 133 -4.32 27.01 3.76
C GLU A 133 -5.42 26.34 2.92
N GLY A 134 -6.67 26.71 3.18
CA GLY A 134 -7.86 26.18 2.49
C GLY A 134 -8.59 25.07 3.25
N ALA A 135 -9.45 24.34 2.52
CA ALA A 135 -10.22 23.21 3.04
C ALA A 135 -9.36 21.95 3.22
N ALA A 136 -9.81 21.02 4.07
CA ALA A 136 -9.09 19.77 4.36
C ALA A 136 -8.71 18.99 3.07
N GLY A 137 -9.63 18.87 2.11
CA GLY A 137 -9.36 18.17 0.84
C GLY A 137 -8.30 18.82 -0.03
N GLU A 138 -8.20 20.14 0.00
CA GLU A 138 -7.12 20.83 -0.74
C GLU A 138 -5.77 20.60 -0.08
N VAL A 139 -5.71 20.64 1.26
CA VAL A 139 -4.47 20.38 2.00
C VAL A 139 -4.05 18.93 1.85
N LEU A 140 -4.98 17.97 1.91
CA LEU A 140 -4.71 16.56 1.65
C LEU A 140 -4.15 16.35 0.24
N SER A 141 -4.79 16.92 -0.78
CA SER A 141 -4.32 16.81 -2.17
C SER A 141 -2.91 17.38 -2.36
N ARG A 142 -2.60 18.54 -1.76
CA ARG A 142 -1.23 19.09 -1.81
C ARG A 142 -0.23 18.21 -1.05
N PHE A 143 -0.64 17.68 0.10
CA PHE A 143 0.20 16.81 0.90
C PHE A 143 0.54 15.51 0.18
N THR A 144 -0.44 14.84 -0.43
CA THR A 144 -0.20 13.60 -1.16
C THR A 144 0.61 13.82 -2.45
N GLN A 145 0.42 14.95 -3.15
CA GLN A 145 1.28 15.35 -4.27
C GLN A 145 2.73 15.62 -3.85
N TRP A 146 2.94 16.32 -2.73
CA TRP A 146 4.27 16.55 -2.18
C TRP A 146 4.90 15.23 -1.70
N ARG A 147 4.12 14.38 -1.04
CA ARG A 147 4.55 13.04 -0.62
C ARG A 147 5.06 12.25 -1.82
N GLU A 148 4.28 12.18 -2.88
CA GLU A 148 4.61 11.43 -4.10
C GLU A 148 5.93 11.91 -4.73
N LYS A 149 6.09 13.24 -4.83
CA LYS A 149 7.22 13.87 -5.55
C LYS A 149 8.49 13.96 -4.74
N GLU A 150 8.37 14.28 -3.46
CA GLU A 150 9.51 14.62 -2.61
C GLU A 150 9.79 13.55 -1.56
N LEU A 151 8.75 13.00 -0.90
CA LEU A 151 8.93 12.13 0.25
C LEU A 151 9.20 10.66 -0.13
N VAL A 152 8.35 10.09 -0.98
CA VAL A 152 8.47 8.68 -1.43
C VAL A 152 9.84 8.38 -2.06
N PRO A 153 10.41 9.25 -2.93
CA PRO A 153 11.74 9.00 -3.48
C PRO A 153 12.86 9.02 -2.44
N ARG A 154 12.69 9.76 -1.33
CA ARG A 154 13.68 9.84 -0.25
C ARG A 154 13.57 8.67 0.72
N ARG A 155 12.35 8.20 0.99
CA ARG A 155 12.09 7.12 1.93
C ARG A 155 10.81 6.38 1.53
N ARG A 156 10.90 5.09 1.23
CA ARG A 156 9.74 4.24 0.96
C ARG A 156 8.90 4.08 2.23
N HIS A 157 7.57 4.05 2.07
CA HIS A 157 6.58 3.87 3.13
C HIS A 157 5.20 3.64 2.50
N ASP A 158 4.31 2.94 3.19
CA ASP A 158 2.99 2.56 2.69
C ASP A 158 1.98 3.70 2.81
N SER A 159 2.02 4.43 3.92
CA SER A 159 1.16 5.59 4.18
C SER A 159 1.92 6.67 4.96
N ALA A 160 1.69 7.95 4.60
CA ALA A 160 2.16 9.08 5.39
C ALA A 160 1.00 9.87 6.00
N GLN A 161 1.16 10.31 7.25
CA GLN A 161 0.15 11.08 7.97
C GLN A 161 0.72 12.45 8.37
N LEU A 162 0.11 13.52 7.85
CA LEU A 162 0.49 14.89 8.17
C LEU A 162 -0.20 15.34 9.46
N ILE A 163 0.59 15.76 10.44
CA ILE A 163 0.16 16.23 11.75
C ILE A 163 0.20 17.76 11.75
N LEU A 164 -0.99 18.38 11.83
CA LEU A 164 -1.19 19.81 11.64
C LEU A 164 -1.59 20.50 12.94
N ARG A 165 -1.00 21.66 13.26
CA ARG A 165 -1.50 22.53 14.35
C ARG A 165 -2.60 23.48 13.86
N ARG A 166 -3.53 22.98 13.04
CA ARG A 166 -4.62 23.74 12.43
C ARG A 166 -5.96 23.06 12.65
N SER A 167 -7.04 23.83 12.65
CA SER A 167 -8.42 23.32 12.64
C SER A 167 -9.03 23.46 11.24
N PHE A 168 -9.80 22.45 10.81
CA PHE A 168 -10.61 22.50 9.59
C PHE A 168 -12.11 22.65 9.90
N GLY A 169 -12.43 23.29 11.03
CA GLY A 169 -13.81 23.41 11.50
C GLY A 169 -14.27 22.12 12.19
N GLY A 170 -15.21 21.41 11.57
CA GLY A 170 -15.71 20.11 12.06
C GLY A 170 -14.79 18.92 11.70
N THR A 171 -14.02 19.04 10.62
CA THR A 171 -13.20 17.94 10.10
C THR A 171 -11.91 17.77 10.92
N ALA A 172 -11.78 16.63 11.61
CA ALA A 172 -10.63 16.33 12.48
C ALA A 172 -9.43 15.74 11.72
N GLY A 173 -9.68 15.13 10.57
CA GLY A 173 -8.69 14.59 9.65
C GLY A 173 -9.32 14.34 8.28
N MET A 174 -8.51 13.93 7.32
CA MET A 174 -9.01 13.48 6.02
C MET A 174 -8.02 12.52 5.36
N ALA A 175 -8.54 11.45 4.75
CA ALA A 175 -7.74 10.45 4.03
C ALA A 175 -8.53 9.80 2.88
N PHE A 176 -7.81 9.30 1.87
CA PHE A 176 -8.43 8.55 0.77
C PHE A 176 -8.70 7.10 1.17
N VAL A 177 -9.85 6.56 0.76
CA VAL A 177 -10.24 5.17 1.08
C VAL A 177 -9.57 4.14 0.16
N SER A 178 -9.10 3.01 0.71
CA SER A 178 -8.46 1.90 -0.03
C SER A 178 -7.24 2.33 -0.85
N THR A 179 -6.42 3.21 -0.28
CA THR A 179 -5.24 3.78 -0.93
C THR A 179 -3.94 3.46 -0.22
N VAL A 180 -3.97 2.61 0.80
CA VAL A 180 -2.75 2.00 1.33
C VAL A 180 -1.99 1.32 0.18
N CYS A 181 -0.65 1.40 0.19
CA CYS A 181 0.23 1.06 -0.93
C CYS A 181 0.21 2.03 -2.12
N SER A 182 -0.78 2.93 -2.23
CA SER A 182 -0.81 3.89 -3.33
C SER A 182 0.32 4.90 -3.20
N ARG A 183 1.15 4.97 -4.23
CA ARG A 183 2.21 5.98 -4.32
C ARG A 183 1.68 7.41 -4.31
N SER A 184 0.53 7.66 -4.91
CA SER A 184 -0.04 9.01 -5.06
C SER A 184 -1.09 9.38 -4.02
N HIS A 185 -1.78 8.41 -3.41
CA HIS A 185 -2.90 8.69 -2.51
C HIS A 185 -2.77 8.05 -1.12
N GLY A 186 -1.72 7.24 -0.88
CA GLY A 186 -1.46 6.58 0.40
C GLY A 186 -1.05 7.57 1.49
N GLY A 187 -2.01 8.27 2.07
CA GLY A 187 -1.79 9.19 3.16
C GLY A 187 -3.04 9.90 3.64
N GLY A 188 -2.86 10.68 4.71
CA GLY A 188 -3.91 11.44 5.37
C GLY A 188 -3.38 12.70 6.06
N ILE A 189 -4.28 13.59 6.43
CA ILE A 189 -3.98 14.79 7.23
C ILE A 189 -4.77 14.76 8.53
N ASN A 190 -4.20 15.29 9.62
CA ASN A 190 -4.74 15.15 10.96
C ASN A 190 -4.59 16.44 11.76
N ALA A 191 -5.70 17.00 12.24
CA ALA A 191 -5.77 18.27 12.96
C ALA A 191 -5.47 18.10 14.47
N PHE A 192 -4.23 18.34 14.88
CA PHE A 192 -3.79 18.22 16.27
C PHE A 192 -3.84 19.56 17.05
N THR A 193 -5.05 20.02 17.35
CA THR A 193 -5.28 21.30 18.04
C THR A 193 -5.38 21.21 19.56
N ASN A 194 -5.51 20.02 20.13
CA ASN A 194 -5.41 19.79 21.58
C ASN A 194 -4.03 19.19 21.93
N THR A 195 -3.86 18.74 23.19
CA THR A 195 -2.65 18.05 23.67
C THR A 195 -2.96 16.64 24.19
N ASN A 196 -4.15 16.11 23.90
CA ASN A 196 -4.56 14.77 24.33
C ASN A 196 -4.11 13.74 23.30
N LEU A 197 -2.89 13.22 23.48
CA LEU A 197 -2.27 12.30 22.55
C LEU A 197 -3.06 10.99 22.33
N PRO A 198 -3.63 10.32 23.37
CA PRO A 198 -4.44 9.12 23.14
C PRO A 198 -5.71 9.36 22.31
N SER A 199 -6.40 10.49 22.52
CA SER A 199 -7.55 10.85 21.70
C SER A 199 -7.14 11.21 20.28
N PHE A 200 -5.98 11.84 20.11
CA PHE A 200 -5.43 12.15 18.80
C PHE A 200 -4.99 10.89 18.04
N ALA A 201 -4.46 9.88 18.73
CA ALA A 201 -4.13 8.59 18.12
C ALA A 201 -5.36 7.89 17.52
N SER A 202 -6.54 8.05 18.13
CA SER A 202 -7.81 7.56 17.57
C SER A 202 -8.17 8.25 16.25
N ILE A 203 -7.87 9.56 16.10
CA ILE A 203 -8.07 10.29 14.83
C ILE A 203 -7.10 9.77 13.77
N VAL A 204 -5.81 9.68 14.07
CA VAL A 204 -4.84 9.15 13.10
C VAL A 204 -5.15 7.71 12.72
N ALA A 205 -5.62 6.90 13.68
CA ALA A 205 -6.07 5.53 13.40
C ALA A 205 -7.31 5.50 12.51
N HIS A 206 -8.25 6.44 12.65
CA HIS A 206 -9.41 6.59 11.78
C HIS A 206 -8.99 6.90 10.33
N GLU A 207 -8.13 7.91 10.14
CA GLU A 207 -7.65 8.30 8.81
C GLU A 207 -6.81 7.21 8.14
N LEU A 208 -5.95 6.53 8.91
CA LEU A 208 -5.22 5.36 8.42
C LEU A 208 -6.20 4.20 8.09
N GLY A 209 -7.32 4.12 8.79
CA GLY A 209 -8.36 3.12 8.58
C GLY A 209 -9.02 3.31 7.22
N HIS A 210 -9.28 4.55 6.83
CA HIS A 210 -9.67 4.87 5.45
C HIS A 210 -8.64 4.40 4.44
N ASN A 211 -7.34 4.73 4.61
CA ASN A 211 -6.31 4.21 3.70
C ASN A 211 -6.35 2.67 3.59
N LEU A 212 -6.61 1.96 4.70
CA LEU A 212 -6.79 0.51 4.79
C LEU A 212 -8.17 -0.01 4.34
N GLY A 213 -8.97 0.85 3.69
CA GLY A 213 -10.22 0.49 3.05
C GLY A 213 -11.46 0.50 3.94
N MET A 214 -11.33 0.91 5.19
CA MET A 214 -12.44 0.96 6.14
C MET A 214 -13.32 2.17 5.87
N ASN A 215 -14.64 1.95 5.89
CA ASN A 215 -15.62 3.02 5.80
C ASN A 215 -16.21 3.33 7.17
N HIS A 216 -17.00 4.42 7.23
CA HIS A 216 -17.72 4.74 8.44
C HIS A 216 -18.71 3.64 8.87
N ASP A 217 -18.91 3.52 10.19
CA ASP A 217 -19.83 2.57 10.80
C ASP A 217 -21.29 3.08 10.80
N ASP A 218 -21.50 4.37 10.57
CA ASP A 218 -22.80 5.05 10.66
C ASP A 218 -23.83 4.47 9.68
N GLY A 219 -25.05 4.23 10.18
CA GLY A 219 -26.15 3.69 9.37
C GLY A 219 -25.98 2.22 8.94
N ARG A 220 -24.91 1.55 9.36
CA ARG A 220 -24.64 0.12 9.08
C ARG A 220 -24.97 -0.74 10.29
N GLN A 221 -25.28 -2.02 10.05
CA GLN A 221 -25.48 -3.01 11.11
C GLN A 221 -24.12 -3.57 11.58
N CYS A 222 -23.36 -2.75 12.30
CA CYS A 222 -22.03 -3.12 12.83
C CYS A 222 -22.11 -3.51 14.30
N THR A 223 -21.33 -4.52 14.71
CA THR A 223 -21.14 -4.81 16.14
C THR A 223 -19.95 -4.02 16.65
N CYS A 224 -20.17 -3.14 17.61
CA CYS A 224 -19.13 -2.39 18.31
C CYS A 224 -19.14 -2.74 19.80
N PRO A 225 -17.98 -3.03 20.44
CA PRO A 225 -17.91 -3.32 21.88
C PRO A 225 -18.18 -2.10 22.77
N THR A 226 -18.21 -0.90 22.18
CA THR A 226 -18.46 0.39 22.84
C THR A 226 -19.61 1.12 22.16
N SER A 227 -20.01 2.28 22.69
CA SER A 227 -21.09 3.10 22.11
C SER A 227 -20.79 3.58 20.68
N ALA A 228 -19.52 3.83 20.38
CA ALA A 228 -19.02 4.15 19.05
C ALA A 228 -17.61 3.56 18.87
N CYS A 229 -17.31 3.10 17.67
CA CYS A 229 -16.02 2.54 17.29
C CYS A 229 -15.17 3.60 16.58
N ILE A 230 -13.91 3.27 16.27
CA ILE A 230 -12.96 4.20 15.64
C ILE A 230 -13.53 4.76 14.35
N MET A 231 -14.15 3.93 13.51
CA MET A 231 -14.71 4.35 12.22
C MET A 231 -16.08 5.03 12.34
N HIS A 232 -16.52 5.46 13.52
CA HIS A 232 -17.67 6.34 13.61
C HIS A 232 -17.33 7.72 13.06
N SER A 233 -18.23 8.35 12.30
CA SER A 233 -18.03 9.67 11.66
C SER A 233 -17.71 10.79 12.65
N GLY A 234 -18.18 10.68 13.90
CA GLY A 234 -17.80 11.59 14.99
C GLY A 234 -16.54 11.14 15.74
N ALA A 235 -15.66 12.09 16.08
CA ALA A 235 -14.45 11.83 16.88
C ALA A 235 -14.80 11.48 18.34
N THR A 236 -14.88 10.18 18.63
CA THR A 236 -15.30 9.66 19.96
C THR A 236 -14.13 9.33 20.89
N GLY A 237 -12.91 9.26 20.36
CA GLY A 237 -11.72 8.81 21.10
C GLY A 237 -11.72 7.30 21.39
N SER A 238 -12.58 6.53 20.72
CA SER A 238 -12.64 5.08 20.81
C SER A 238 -11.33 4.43 20.37
N ARG A 239 -11.06 3.24 20.90
CA ARG A 239 -9.87 2.42 20.55
C ARG A 239 -10.24 1.10 19.87
N ASN A 240 -11.53 0.86 19.66
CA ASN A 240 -12.04 -0.39 19.14
C ASN A 240 -12.54 -0.22 17.71
N PHE A 241 -12.18 -1.17 16.85
CA PHE A 241 -12.78 -1.31 15.53
C PHE A 241 -14.07 -2.14 15.63
N SER A 242 -15.02 -1.86 14.73
CA SER A 242 -16.26 -2.62 14.62
C SER A 242 -16.04 -3.90 13.80
N THR A 243 -17.05 -4.78 13.77
CA THR A 243 -17.05 -5.91 12.82
C THR A 243 -17.00 -5.45 11.36
N CYS A 244 -17.68 -4.34 11.02
CA CYS A 244 -17.68 -3.80 9.67
C CYS A 244 -16.29 -3.31 9.24
N SER A 245 -15.54 -2.67 10.13
CA SER A 245 -14.19 -2.22 9.81
C SER A 245 -13.26 -3.40 9.49
N ALA A 246 -13.42 -4.52 10.22
CA ALA A 246 -12.67 -5.74 9.94
C ALA A 246 -13.04 -6.36 8.58
N ASP A 247 -14.34 -6.39 8.25
CA ASP A 247 -14.84 -6.93 6.98
C ASP A 247 -14.40 -6.07 5.79
N ASP A 248 -14.40 -4.73 5.95
CA ASP A 248 -13.95 -3.78 4.93
C ASP A 248 -12.45 -3.97 4.63
N PHE A 249 -11.62 -4.13 5.66
CA PHE A 249 -10.20 -4.42 5.49
C PHE A 249 -9.96 -5.76 4.79
N GLU A 250 -10.66 -6.83 5.20
CA GLU A 250 -10.56 -8.14 4.55
C GLU A 250 -10.93 -8.04 3.06
N LYS A 251 -12.01 -7.31 2.75
CA LYS A 251 -12.44 -7.07 1.37
C LYS A 251 -11.40 -6.30 0.57
N MET A 252 -10.76 -5.28 1.15
CA MET A 252 -9.69 -4.54 0.49
C MET A 252 -8.50 -5.47 0.15
N ILE A 253 -8.05 -6.30 1.09
CA ILE A 253 -6.96 -7.25 0.86
C ILE A 253 -7.32 -8.24 -0.26
N LEU A 254 -8.55 -8.76 -0.27
CA LEU A 254 -9.01 -9.68 -1.32
C LEU A 254 -9.09 -9.04 -2.71
N LEU A 255 -9.44 -7.74 -2.79
CA LEU A 255 -9.57 -7.02 -4.05
C LEU A 255 -8.24 -6.48 -4.59
N THR A 256 -7.38 -5.99 -3.70
CA THR A 256 -6.15 -5.27 -4.08
C THR A 256 -4.89 -6.12 -3.94
N GLY A 257 -4.97 -7.25 -3.24
CA GLY A 257 -3.83 -8.10 -2.89
C GLY A 257 -3.04 -7.61 -1.67
N GLY A 258 -3.07 -6.31 -1.36
CA GLY A 258 -2.39 -5.74 -0.18
C GLY A 258 -0.89 -6.02 -0.12
N SER A 259 -0.21 -6.15 -1.26
CA SER A 259 1.16 -6.66 -1.35
C SER A 259 2.18 -5.85 -0.53
N CYS A 260 2.06 -4.52 -0.48
CA CYS A 260 2.96 -3.68 0.33
C CYS A 260 2.82 -3.93 1.84
N LEU A 261 1.73 -4.57 2.28
CA LEU A 261 1.48 -4.82 3.69
C LEU A 261 2.06 -6.16 4.16
N LEU A 262 2.76 -6.89 3.28
CA LEU A 262 3.33 -8.21 3.58
C LEU A 262 4.82 -8.14 3.90
N ASN A 263 5.51 -7.05 3.54
CA ASN A 263 6.90 -6.85 3.91
C ASN A 263 7.03 -6.35 5.34
N VAL A 264 7.83 -7.07 6.13
CA VAL A 264 8.28 -6.59 7.43
C VAL A 264 9.27 -5.45 7.19
N PRO A 265 9.09 -4.27 7.81
CA PRO A 265 9.99 -3.13 7.64
C PRO A 265 11.43 -3.47 8.06
N ARG A 266 12.41 -2.75 7.51
CA ARG A 266 13.80 -3.04 7.85
C ARG A 266 14.14 -2.58 9.28
N PRO A 267 14.99 -3.33 10.01
CA PRO A 267 15.35 -3.00 11.39
C PRO A 267 15.98 -1.61 11.58
N ASP A 268 16.72 -1.13 10.59
CA ASP A 268 17.37 0.19 10.60
C ASP A 268 16.42 1.35 10.30
N GLU A 269 15.20 1.06 9.84
CA GLU A 269 14.22 2.07 9.45
C GLU A 269 13.20 2.36 10.57
N ALA A 270 13.01 1.44 11.51
CA ALA A 270 11.98 1.52 12.55
C ALA A 270 12.40 2.39 13.76
N TYR A 271 11.47 3.22 14.25
CA TYR A 271 11.62 3.99 15.49
C TYR A 271 11.08 3.21 16.70
N SER A 272 11.53 1.97 16.88
CA SER A 272 11.17 1.07 17.99
C SER A 272 12.36 0.81 18.91
N ALA A 273 12.08 0.59 20.21
CA ALA A 273 13.06 -0.01 21.09
C ALA A 273 13.11 -1.51 20.80
N PRO A 274 14.29 -2.13 20.61
CA PRO A 274 14.38 -3.53 20.26
C PRO A 274 13.68 -4.44 21.27
N TYR A 275 12.78 -5.29 20.79
CA TYR A 275 12.07 -6.26 21.60
C TYR A 275 11.88 -7.57 20.85
N CYS A 276 12.61 -8.58 21.32
CA CYS A 276 12.50 -9.92 20.78
C CYS A 276 11.18 -10.58 21.19
N GLY A 277 10.38 -10.94 20.17
CA GLY A 277 9.11 -11.64 20.30
C GLY A 277 7.88 -10.79 19.97
N ASN A 278 8.07 -9.61 19.38
CA ASN A 278 6.98 -8.78 18.86
C ASN A 278 6.73 -9.01 17.36
N ARG A 279 7.36 -9.97 16.67
CA ARG A 279 7.25 -10.18 15.21
C ARG A 279 7.74 -9.01 14.35
N LEU A 280 8.56 -8.12 14.89
CA LEU A 280 9.24 -7.05 14.17
C LEU A 280 10.73 -7.27 14.36
N VAL A 281 11.47 -7.41 13.26
CA VAL A 281 12.93 -7.55 13.37
C VAL A 281 13.51 -6.18 13.74
N ASP A 282 13.93 -6.04 14.99
CA ASP A 282 14.48 -4.79 15.51
C ASP A 282 16.01 -4.72 15.37
N MET A 283 16.60 -3.55 15.60
CA MET A 283 18.06 -3.37 15.51
C MET A 283 18.80 -4.35 16.45
N GLY A 284 19.62 -5.23 15.86
CA GLY A 284 20.39 -6.25 16.58
C GLY A 284 19.79 -7.66 16.50
N GLU A 285 18.59 -7.80 15.95
CA GLU A 285 17.91 -9.07 15.69
C GLU A 285 18.11 -9.52 14.24
N GLU A 286 18.11 -10.82 14.00
CA GLU A 286 18.19 -11.40 12.64
C GLU A 286 16.83 -11.93 12.16
N CYS A 287 15.91 -12.20 13.10
CA CYS A 287 14.55 -12.66 12.88
C CYS A 287 13.71 -12.47 14.14
N ASP A 288 12.38 -12.40 13.99
CA ASP A 288 11.45 -12.41 15.11
C ASP A 288 10.17 -13.17 14.70
N CYS A 289 9.96 -14.35 15.30
CA CYS A 289 8.82 -15.24 15.06
C CYS A 289 7.65 -15.04 16.04
N GLY A 290 7.74 -14.07 16.95
CA GLY A 290 6.72 -13.76 17.94
C GLY A 290 6.93 -14.46 19.28
N SER A 291 5.85 -14.94 19.88
CA SER A 291 5.93 -15.57 21.21
C SER A 291 6.66 -16.91 21.18
N GLN A 292 7.14 -17.38 22.34
CA GLN A 292 7.84 -18.66 22.45
C GLN A 292 7.12 -19.82 21.76
N LYS A 293 5.80 -19.90 21.95
CA LYS A 293 4.97 -20.94 21.36
C LYS A 293 4.88 -20.85 19.84
N GLU A 294 4.92 -19.65 19.27
CA GLU A 294 4.86 -19.43 17.83
C GLU A 294 6.21 -19.79 17.18
N CYS A 295 7.30 -19.45 17.85
CA CYS A 295 8.66 -19.78 17.43
C CYS A 295 9.04 -21.26 17.56
N GLU A 296 8.33 -22.04 18.39
CA GLU A 296 8.49 -23.50 18.45
C GLU A 296 8.19 -24.16 17.10
N ASP A 297 7.23 -23.61 16.34
CA ASP A 297 6.85 -24.07 15.00
C ASP A 297 7.69 -23.43 13.86
N ASP A 298 8.48 -22.39 14.16
CA ASP A 298 9.29 -21.68 13.16
C ASP A 298 10.62 -22.42 12.89
N PRO A 299 10.90 -22.90 11.67
CA PRO A 299 12.13 -23.65 11.38
C PRO A 299 13.38 -22.77 11.26
N CYS A 300 13.22 -21.45 11.15
CA CYS A 300 14.28 -20.51 10.79
C CYS A 300 14.74 -19.65 11.96
N CYS A 301 13.88 -19.38 12.94
CA CYS A 301 14.13 -18.38 13.99
C CYS A 301 14.12 -18.95 15.41
N GLU A 302 15.06 -18.49 16.24
CA GLU A 302 15.18 -18.85 17.65
C GLU A 302 14.58 -17.76 18.56
N TYR A 303 13.59 -18.15 19.38
CA TYR A 303 12.82 -17.22 20.23
C TYR A 303 13.67 -16.48 21.25
N GLN A 304 14.59 -17.17 21.94
CA GLN A 304 15.27 -16.57 23.09
C GLN A 304 16.27 -15.48 22.69
N THR A 305 16.75 -15.53 21.45
CA THR A 305 17.83 -14.66 20.98
C THR A 305 17.42 -13.80 19.79
N CYS A 306 16.27 -14.05 19.16
CA CYS A 306 15.86 -13.44 17.88
C CYS A 306 16.97 -13.52 16.82
N LYS A 307 17.54 -14.73 16.71
CA LYS A 307 18.62 -15.06 15.78
C LYS A 307 18.22 -16.22 14.90
N LEU A 308 18.83 -16.28 13.72
CA LEU A 308 18.61 -17.38 12.80
C LEU A 308 19.14 -18.69 13.40
N LYS A 309 18.36 -19.75 13.24
CA LYS A 309 18.78 -21.11 13.57
C LYS A 309 19.96 -21.53 12.68
N PRO A 310 20.86 -22.43 13.15
CA PRO A 310 21.99 -22.89 12.35
C PRO A 310 21.55 -23.43 10.98
N GLY A 311 22.14 -22.89 9.91
CA GLY A 311 21.83 -23.27 8.52
C GLY A 311 20.75 -22.41 7.85
N ALA A 312 20.04 -21.55 8.58
CA ALA A 312 19.13 -20.57 8.00
C ALA A 312 19.89 -19.33 7.48
N GLN A 313 19.49 -18.83 6.31
CA GLN A 313 19.95 -17.58 5.70
C GLN A 313 18.91 -16.45 5.84
N CYS A 314 17.65 -16.83 6.01
CA CYS A 314 16.53 -15.91 6.18
C CYS A 314 15.43 -16.56 7.03
N ALA A 315 14.53 -15.74 7.57
CA ALA A 315 13.32 -16.20 8.25
C ALA A 315 12.03 -15.53 7.75
N TYR A 316 12.13 -14.40 7.03
CA TYR A 316 11.00 -13.59 6.60
C TYR A 316 11.25 -12.96 5.22
N GLY A 317 10.21 -12.41 4.60
CA GLY A 317 10.28 -11.73 3.30
C GLY A 317 9.91 -12.61 2.09
N GLU A 318 9.48 -11.96 1.00
CA GLU A 318 8.95 -12.62 -0.21
C GLU A 318 9.97 -13.48 -0.95
N CYS A 319 11.26 -13.20 -0.76
CA CYS A 319 12.38 -13.95 -1.32
C CYS A 319 12.98 -14.95 -0.33
N CYS A 320 12.28 -15.30 0.75
CA CYS A 320 12.69 -16.35 1.69
C CYS A 320 11.83 -17.60 1.53
N TYR A 321 12.45 -18.75 1.35
CA TYR A 321 11.75 -20.03 1.29
C TYR A 321 12.55 -21.15 1.94
N ASN A 322 11.92 -21.88 2.86
CA ASN A 322 12.58 -22.91 3.67
C ASN A 322 13.89 -22.43 4.30
N CYS A 323 13.87 -21.22 4.86
CA CYS A 323 15.01 -20.55 5.49
C CYS A 323 16.19 -20.24 4.55
N GLN A 324 16.02 -20.31 3.23
CA GLN A 324 17.05 -19.98 2.23
C GLN A 324 16.57 -18.85 1.32
N TYR A 325 17.51 -18.07 0.78
CA TYR A 325 17.16 -17.08 -0.23
C TYR A 325 16.65 -17.76 -1.50
N GLN A 326 15.59 -17.21 -2.08
CA GLN A 326 15.11 -17.59 -3.40
C GLN A 326 16.18 -17.26 -4.46
N PRO A 327 16.36 -18.11 -5.49
CA PRO A 327 17.31 -17.86 -6.56
C PRO A 327 17.10 -16.49 -7.24
N GLY A 328 18.19 -15.90 -7.71
CA GLY A 328 18.16 -14.67 -8.50
C GLY A 328 17.29 -14.82 -9.74
N GLY A 329 16.40 -13.85 -9.98
CA GLY A 329 15.44 -13.89 -11.09
C GLY A 329 14.09 -14.53 -10.76
N THR A 330 13.88 -15.01 -9.53
CA THR A 330 12.56 -15.47 -9.09
C THR A 330 11.62 -14.27 -8.97
N VAL A 331 10.49 -14.27 -9.67
CA VAL A 331 9.48 -13.20 -9.54
C VAL A 331 8.96 -13.19 -8.10
N CYS A 332 9.18 -12.09 -7.37
CA CYS A 332 8.61 -11.88 -6.04
C CYS A 332 7.34 -11.05 -6.08
N ARG A 333 7.24 -10.09 -7.02
CA ARG A 333 6.01 -9.34 -7.29
C ARG A 333 5.71 -9.32 -8.79
N SER A 334 4.49 -9.73 -9.12
CA SER A 334 3.98 -9.69 -10.50
C SER A 334 3.43 -8.30 -10.84
N SER A 335 3.56 -7.90 -12.11
CA SER A 335 2.90 -6.71 -12.63
C SER A 335 1.37 -6.87 -12.59
N THR A 336 0.68 -5.78 -12.26
CA THR A 336 -0.79 -5.71 -12.12
C THR A 336 -1.50 -4.94 -13.24
N ASP A 337 -0.75 -4.20 -14.08
CA ASP A 337 -1.26 -3.34 -15.14
C ASP A 337 -0.19 -3.17 -16.24
N ASP A 338 -0.57 -2.78 -17.46
CA ASP A 338 0.37 -2.51 -18.57
C ASP A 338 1.42 -1.44 -18.22
N CYS A 339 1.14 -0.59 -17.22
CA CYS A 339 2.04 0.43 -16.71
C CYS A 339 2.81 0.04 -15.44
N ASP A 340 2.62 -1.18 -14.93
CA ASP A 340 3.31 -1.72 -13.76
C ASP A 340 4.40 -2.71 -14.21
N LEU A 341 5.53 -2.77 -13.51
CA LEU A 341 6.65 -3.66 -13.87
C LEU A 341 6.80 -4.77 -12.83
N PRO A 342 7.28 -5.97 -13.19
CA PRO A 342 7.55 -7.03 -12.23
C PRO A 342 8.90 -6.83 -11.51
N GLU A 343 9.01 -7.37 -10.29
CA GLU A 343 10.24 -7.42 -9.49
C GLU A 343 10.69 -8.84 -9.21
N TYR A 344 12.01 -8.97 -9.10
CA TYR A 344 12.71 -10.24 -9.02
C TYR A 344 13.60 -10.29 -7.77
N CYS A 345 13.67 -11.46 -7.14
CA CYS A 345 14.64 -11.75 -6.10
C CYS A 345 16.05 -11.64 -6.68
N ASN A 346 17.00 -11.11 -5.89
CA ASN A 346 18.39 -10.96 -6.31
C ASN A 346 19.28 -12.18 -5.96
N GLY A 347 18.75 -13.15 -5.22
CA GLY A 347 19.51 -14.33 -4.77
C GLY A 347 20.31 -14.17 -3.47
N SER A 348 20.35 -12.96 -2.90
CA SER A 348 21.19 -12.64 -1.74
C SER A 348 20.45 -11.87 -0.64
N SER A 349 19.13 -11.73 -0.76
CA SER A 349 18.27 -10.97 0.14
C SER A 349 16.95 -11.71 0.32
N ALA A 350 16.40 -11.62 1.52
CA ALA A 350 15.08 -12.15 1.84
C ALA A 350 13.95 -11.23 1.35
N LEU A 351 14.25 -9.95 1.11
CA LEU A 351 13.32 -8.94 0.61
C LEU A 351 13.32 -8.88 -0.92
N CYS A 352 12.14 -8.68 -1.49
CA CYS A 352 11.98 -8.34 -2.90
C CYS A 352 12.64 -6.99 -3.21
N GLN A 353 13.05 -6.79 -4.46
CA GLN A 353 13.58 -5.49 -4.91
C GLN A 353 12.49 -4.41 -4.83
N SER A 354 12.91 -3.15 -4.92
CA SER A 354 12.00 -2.02 -4.84
C SER A 354 10.98 -2.04 -5.98
N ASP A 355 9.72 -1.76 -5.65
CA ASP A 355 8.63 -1.59 -6.62
C ASP A 355 8.94 -0.43 -7.58
N VAL A 356 9.02 -0.75 -8.87
CA VAL A 356 9.16 0.21 -9.95
C VAL A 356 8.07 0.00 -10.97
N PHE A 357 7.72 1.06 -11.67
CA PHE A 357 6.65 1.05 -12.66
C PHE A 357 7.06 1.84 -13.88
N VAL A 358 6.31 1.75 -14.97
CA VAL A 358 6.58 2.47 -16.21
C VAL A 358 6.49 3.97 -15.98
N GLN A 359 7.47 4.72 -16.47
CA GLN A 359 7.57 6.17 -16.23
C GLN A 359 6.27 6.92 -16.58
N ASN A 360 5.86 7.83 -15.69
CA ASN A 360 4.68 8.66 -15.88
C ASN A 360 4.74 9.40 -17.22
N GLY A 361 3.64 9.37 -17.98
CA GLY A 361 3.54 9.97 -19.30
C GLY A 361 3.83 9.02 -20.47
N GLN A 362 4.33 7.81 -20.22
CA GLN A 362 4.39 6.77 -21.25
C GLN A 362 2.97 6.51 -21.81
N PRO A 363 2.77 6.55 -23.13
CA PRO A 363 1.48 6.20 -23.71
C PRO A 363 1.13 4.72 -23.49
N CYS A 364 -0.12 4.45 -23.13
CA CYS A 364 -0.66 3.10 -22.98
C CYS A 364 -1.98 2.94 -23.77
N ARG A 365 -2.47 1.71 -23.92
CA ARG A 365 -3.66 1.36 -24.73
C ARG A 365 -3.64 1.99 -26.12
N LYS A 366 -2.58 1.77 -26.90
CA LYS A 366 -2.41 2.29 -28.27
C LYS A 366 -2.56 3.83 -28.33
N ASN A 367 -1.89 4.54 -27.43
CA ASN A 367 -1.89 6.01 -27.31
C ASN A 367 -3.23 6.65 -26.89
N GLN A 368 -4.17 5.85 -26.38
CA GLN A 368 -5.45 6.36 -25.88
C GLN A 368 -5.40 6.83 -24.42
N ALA A 369 -4.35 6.48 -23.69
CA ALA A 369 -4.17 6.82 -22.29
C ALA A 369 -2.68 7.03 -21.96
N TYR A 370 -2.39 7.42 -20.72
CA TYR A 370 -1.02 7.56 -20.21
C TYR A 370 -0.83 6.74 -18.94
N CYS A 371 0.37 6.21 -18.76
CA CYS A 371 0.82 5.65 -17.51
C CYS A 371 0.96 6.77 -16.47
N TYR A 372 0.38 6.53 -15.29
CA TYR A 372 0.55 7.40 -14.13
C TYR A 372 0.50 6.57 -12.86
N ASN A 373 1.62 6.55 -12.12
CA ASN A 373 1.82 5.79 -10.88
C ASN A 373 1.47 4.29 -11.03
N GLY A 374 2.06 3.66 -12.05
CA GLY A 374 1.90 2.23 -12.30
C GLY A 374 0.57 1.79 -12.87
N LYS A 375 -0.34 2.73 -13.16
CA LYS A 375 -1.63 2.42 -13.79
C LYS A 375 -1.82 3.17 -15.09
N CYS A 376 -2.36 2.48 -16.08
CA CYS A 376 -2.83 3.10 -17.31
C CYS A 376 -4.14 3.85 -17.03
N GLN A 377 -4.09 5.18 -16.88
CA GLN A 377 -5.24 5.97 -16.42
C GLN A 377 -6.23 6.25 -17.56
N HIS A 378 -7.47 5.76 -17.41
CA HIS A 378 -8.53 5.95 -18.39
C HIS A 378 -9.93 5.83 -17.76
N TYR A 379 -10.90 6.56 -18.33
CA TYR A 379 -12.26 6.66 -17.81
C TYR A 379 -13.00 5.32 -17.69
N ASP A 380 -12.91 4.46 -18.71
CA ASP A 380 -13.58 3.15 -18.69
C ASP A 380 -13.06 2.29 -17.54
N GLY A 381 -11.75 2.24 -17.33
CA GLY A 381 -11.13 1.48 -16.26
C GLY A 381 -11.55 1.97 -14.88
N GLN A 382 -11.70 3.29 -14.71
CA GLN A 382 -12.21 3.85 -13.46
C GLN A 382 -13.70 3.51 -13.23
N CYS A 383 -14.54 3.66 -14.26
CA CYS A 383 -15.95 3.24 -14.18
C CYS A 383 -16.07 1.75 -13.84
N GLN A 384 -15.19 0.92 -14.39
CA GLN A 384 -15.19 -0.53 -14.16
C GLN A 384 -14.72 -0.90 -12.76
N ALA A 385 -13.72 -0.20 -12.24
CA ALA A 385 -13.24 -0.37 -10.88
C ALA A 385 -14.30 0.04 -9.83
N ILE A 386 -15.13 1.05 -10.16
CA ILE A 386 -16.19 1.53 -9.28
C ILE A 386 -17.42 0.63 -9.33
N PHE A 387 -17.98 0.34 -10.50
CA PHE A 387 -19.26 -0.35 -10.59
C PHE A 387 -19.07 -1.84 -10.87
N ASP A 388 -18.71 -2.19 -12.10
CA ASP A 388 -18.41 -3.55 -12.52
C ASP A 388 -17.74 -3.51 -13.91
N SER A 389 -17.33 -4.68 -14.39
CA SER A 389 -16.74 -4.83 -15.72
C SER A 389 -17.63 -4.37 -16.90
N LYS A 390 -18.94 -4.13 -16.70
CA LYS A 390 -19.87 -3.71 -17.76
C LYS A 390 -19.99 -2.19 -17.87
N ALA A 391 -19.65 -1.47 -16.81
CA ALA A 391 -19.65 -0.01 -16.81
C ALA A 391 -18.63 0.55 -17.82
N LYS A 392 -18.97 1.70 -18.38
CA LYS A 392 -18.12 2.44 -19.32
C LYS A 392 -18.19 3.94 -19.05
N ALA A 393 -17.23 4.70 -19.54
CA ALA A 393 -17.30 6.15 -19.56
C ALA A 393 -18.57 6.61 -20.29
N ALA A 394 -19.22 7.64 -19.76
CA ALA A 394 -20.30 8.30 -20.46
C ALA A 394 -19.76 9.16 -21.61
N PRO A 395 -20.59 9.52 -22.60
CA PRO A 395 -20.19 10.46 -23.64
C PRO A 395 -19.73 11.81 -23.06
N GLU A 396 -18.81 12.50 -23.73
CA GLU A 396 -18.22 13.77 -23.27
C GLU A 396 -19.27 14.85 -22.92
N ILE A 397 -20.43 14.84 -23.61
CA ILE A 397 -21.53 15.76 -23.30
C ILE A 397 -22.06 15.59 -21.87
N CYS A 398 -22.03 14.38 -21.32
CA CYS A 398 -22.39 14.13 -19.93
C CYS A 398 -21.45 14.87 -18.97
N PHE A 399 -20.14 14.75 -19.20
CA PHE A 399 -19.15 15.45 -18.39
C PHE A 399 -19.34 16.97 -18.47
N LYS A 400 -19.49 17.52 -19.68
CA LYS A 400 -19.65 18.97 -19.88
C LYS A 400 -20.91 19.53 -19.22
N GLU A 401 -22.04 18.87 -19.41
CA GLU A 401 -23.32 19.36 -18.89
C GLU A 401 -23.44 19.17 -17.38
N VAL A 402 -23.09 17.99 -16.86
CA VAL A 402 -23.21 17.67 -15.44
C VAL A 402 -22.18 18.45 -14.62
N ASN A 403 -20.91 18.46 -15.04
CA ASN A 403 -19.87 19.11 -14.25
C ASN A 403 -19.93 20.65 -14.29
N SER A 404 -20.70 21.23 -15.22
CA SER A 404 -20.99 22.67 -15.23
C SER A 404 -21.95 23.12 -14.12
N LYS A 405 -22.70 22.18 -13.50
CA LYS A 405 -23.71 22.50 -12.48
C LYS A 405 -23.07 22.94 -11.16
N GLY A 406 -21.94 22.35 -10.79
CA GLY A 406 -21.28 22.62 -9.51
C GLY A 406 -22.14 22.16 -8.34
N ASP A 407 -22.59 20.91 -8.41
CA ASP A 407 -23.35 20.24 -7.36
C ASP A 407 -22.66 18.93 -6.96
N ARG A 408 -23.32 18.17 -6.08
CA ARG A 408 -22.81 16.93 -5.52
C ARG A 408 -22.47 15.86 -6.57
N PHE A 409 -23.16 15.86 -7.71
CA PHE A 409 -22.98 14.86 -8.77
C PHE A 409 -22.17 15.38 -9.97
N GLY A 410 -21.93 16.70 -10.03
CA GLY A 410 -21.19 17.34 -11.10
C GLY A 410 -20.41 18.57 -10.67
N ASN A 411 -19.09 18.43 -10.51
CA ASN A 411 -18.21 19.52 -10.06
C ASN A 411 -16.72 19.28 -10.40
N CYS A 412 -15.89 20.30 -10.19
CA CYS A 412 -14.42 20.27 -10.29
C CYS A 412 -13.79 20.46 -8.90
N GLY A 413 -14.23 19.64 -7.94
CA GLY A 413 -13.76 19.68 -6.56
C GLY A 413 -14.58 20.61 -5.67
N TYR A 414 -14.18 20.66 -4.41
CA TYR A 414 -14.84 21.43 -3.35
C TYR A 414 -13.97 22.62 -2.94
N HIS A 415 -14.54 23.82 -2.90
CA HIS A 415 -13.82 25.07 -2.56
C HIS A 415 -14.71 25.97 -1.70
N ASN A 416 -14.16 26.56 -0.62
CA ASN A 416 -14.82 27.57 0.23
C ASN A 416 -16.29 27.27 0.58
N ASN A 417 -16.57 26.05 1.08
CA ASN A 417 -17.90 25.54 1.47
C ASN A 417 -18.90 25.24 0.32
N GLY A 418 -18.44 25.00 -0.91
CA GLY A 418 -19.32 24.54 -1.98
C GLY A 418 -18.62 23.81 -3.12
N PHE A 419 -19.42 23.12 -3.93
CA PHE A 419 -18.94 22.45 -5.13
C PHE A 419 -18.58 23.47 -6.23
N LYS A 420 -17.34 23.38 -6.72
CA LYS A 420 -16.84 24.27 -7.78
C LYS A 420 -17.41 23.83 -9.13
N LYS A 421 -18.02 24.76 -9.87
CA LYS A 421 -18.43 24.53 -11.26
C LYS A 421 -17.21 24.33 -12.15
N CYS A 422 -17.25 23.34 -13.04
CA CYS A 422 -16.20 23.16 -14.03
C CYS A 422 -16.31 24.18 -15.17
N GLU A 423 -15.17 24.72 -15.59
CA GLU A 423 -15.03 25.29 -16.93
C GLU A 423 -15.17 24.19 -17.98
N SER A 424 -15.71 24.50 -19.15
CA SER A 424 -15.95 23.51 -20.21
C SER A 424 -14.70 22.70 -20.58
N ARG A 425 -13.52 23.34 -20.60
CA ARG A 425 -12.23 22.67 -20.87
C ARG A 425 -11.78 21.70 -19.77
N ASN A 426 -12.27 21.87 -18.55
CA ASN A 426 -11.91 21.06 -17.38
C ASN A 426 -12.97 20.02 -17.04
N ALA A 427 -14.12 20.03 -17.74
CA ALA A 427 -15.24 19.17 -17.42
C ALA A 427 -14.89 17.68 -17.43
N LEU A 428 -13.94 17.27 -18.27
CA LEU A 428 -13.43 15.89 -18.33
C LEU A 428 -12.52 15.49 -17.16
N CYS A 429 -12.20 16.41 -16.25
CA CYS A 429 -11.38 16.18 -15.06
C CYS A 429 -12.14 16.43 -13.74
N GLY A 430 -13.46 16.67 -13.83
CA GLY A 430 -14.34 16.83 -12.68
C GLY A 430 -14.85 15.50 -12.15
N LYS A 431 -16.13 15.46 -11.76
CA LYS A 431 -16.84 14.22 -11.42
C LYS A 431 -16.91 13.27 -12.62
N LEU A 432 -16.57 12.02 -12.37
CA LEU A 432 -16.65 10.92 -13.31
C LEU A 432 -18.11 10.68 -13.70
N GLN A 433 -18.36 10.57 -15.01
CA GLN A 433 -19.66 10.20 -15.56
C GLN A 433 -19.54 8.85 -16.25
N CYS A 434 -20.39 7.90 -15.84
CA CYS A 434 -20.38 6.54 -16.40
C CYS A 434 -21.71 6.23 -17.11
N SER A 435 -21.71 5.12 -17.85
CA SER A 435 -22.84 4.52 -18.56
C SER A 435 -22.90 3.03 -18.25
N ASN A 436 -24.05 2.41 -18.48
CA ASN A 436 -24.33 1.01 -18.13
C ASN A 436 -24.10 0.67 -16.66
N VAL A 437 -24.36 1.63 -15.78
CA VAL A 437 -24.22 1.46 -14.34
C VAL A 437 -25.36 0.60 -13.80
N GLN A 438 -25.01 -0.44 -13.05
CA GLN A 438 -25.94 -1.19 -12.22
C GLN A 438 -25.83 -0.70 -10.77
N ALA A 439 -26.95 -0.68 -10.05
CA ALA A 439 -26.91 -0.39 -8.62
C ALA A 439 -26.21 -1.57 -7.92
N VAL A 440 -24.99 -1.34 -7.46
CA VAL A 440 -24.15 -2.30 -6.75
C VAL A 440 -23.57 -1.62 -5.52
N THR A 441 -23.30 -2.42 -4.48
CA THR A 441 -22.59 -1.94 -3.30
C THR A 441 -21.10 -1.79 -3.64
N VAL A 442 -20.66 -0.55 -3.73
CA VAL A 442 -19.27 -0.22 -4.04
C VAL A 442 -18.56 0.07 -2.73
N PHE A 443 -17.42 -0.60 -2.48
CA PHE A 443 -16.72 -0.55 -1.19
C PHE A 443 -17.58 -0.92 0.04
N GLY A 444 -18.68 -1.65 -0.13
CA GLY A 444 -19.58 -1.98 0.99
C GLY A 444 -20.56 -0.87 1.36
N ILE A 445 -20.62 0.19 0.56
CA ILE A 445 -21.58 1.30 0.68
C ILE A 445 -22.52 1.27 -0.52
N GLU A 446 -23.79 1.61 -0.29
CA GLU A 446 -24.73 1.89 -1.36
C GLU A 446 -24.61 3.36 -1.77
N PRO A 447 -23.97 3.68 -2.91
CA PRO A 447 -23.79 5.06 -3.29
C PRO A 447 -25.11 5.67 -3.78
N SER A 448 -25.24 6.99 -3.64
CA SER A 448 -26.28 7.74 -4.35
C SER A 448 -25.93 7.81 -5.83
N ILE A 449 -26.79 7.25 -6.68
CA ILE A 449 -26.62 7.29 -8.14
C ILE A 449 -27.71 8.18 -8.73
N ILE A 450 -27.30 9.17 -9.52
CA ILE A 450 -28.21 10.00 -10.31
C ILE A 450 -28.11 9.61 -11.79
N SER A 451 -29.25 9.44 -12.44
CA SER A 451 -29.34 9.22 -13.88
C SER A 451 -29.95 10.45 -14.56
N THR A 452 -29.13 11.20 -15.28
CA THR A 452 -29.58 12.39 -16.01
C THR A 452 -29.64 12.10 -17.52
N PRO A 453 -30.80 12.19 -18.18
CA PRO A 453 -30.89 12.05 -19.63
C PRO A 453 -30.41 13.34 -20.31
N ILE A 454 -29.34 13.26 -21.11
CA ILE A 454 -28.73 14.41 -21.80
C ILE A 454 -28.50 14.02 -23.26
N ALA A 455 -29.13 14.77 -24.18
CA ALA A 455 -29.01 14.57 -25.64
C ALA A 455 -29.21 13.09 -26.09
N GLY A 456 -30.11 12.36 -25.45
CA GLY A 456 -30.40 10.95 -25.74
C GLY A 456 -29.47 9.93 -25.06
N ALA A 457 -28.41 10.39 -24.38
CA ALA A 457 -27.56 9.55 -23.52
C ALA A 457 -28.07 9.55 -22.07
N LYS A 458 -27.89 8.43 -21.36
CA LYS A 458 -28.10 8.36 -19.91
C LYS A 458 -26.76 8.56 -19.20
N CYS A 459 -26.61 9.69 -18.52
CA CYS A 459 -25.42 10.04 -17.76
C CYS A 459 -25.60 9.61 -16.31
N TYR A 460 -24.75 8.71 -15.83
CA TYR A 460 -24.78 8.27 -14.44
C TYR A 460 -23.67 8.97 -13.66
N GLY A 461 -24.08 9.82 -12.72
CA GLY A 461 -23.20 10.42 -11.72
C GLY A 461 -23.35 9.67 -10.39
N VAL A 462 -22.26 9.55 -9.65
CA VAL A 462 -22.23 8.85 -8.36
C VAL A 462 -21.68 9.76 -7.28
N ASP A 463 -22.29 9.65 -6.10
CA ASP A 463 -21.76 10.22 -4.87
C ASP A 463 -21.88 9.20 -3.75
N PHE A 464 -20.77 8.95 -3.08
CA PHE A 464 -20.64 7.84 -2.14
C PHE A 464 -21.02 8.21 -0.70
N MET A 465 -21.29 9.50 -0.41
CA MET A 465 -21.60 9.96 0.96
C MET A 465 -20.62 9.48 2.02
N LEU A 466 -19.32 9.46 1.71
CA LEU A 466 -18.29 8.86 2.57
C LEU A 466 -17.93 9.68 3.81
N GLY A 467 -18.62 10.79 4.06
CA GLY A 467 -18.25 11.76 5.10
C GLY A 467 -17.47 12.96 4.56
N SER A 468 -17.11 13.87 5.46
CA SER A 468 -16.38 15.11 5.12
C SER A 468 -14.85 14.97 5.19
N ASP A 469 -14.41 13.78 5.57
CA ASP A 469 -13.07 13.29 5.89
C ASP A 469 -12.60 12.23 4.87
N VAL A 470 -13.42 11.92 3.86
CA VAL A 470 -13.03 11.08 2.73
C VAL A 470 -13.29 11.83 1.41
N PRO A 471 -12.25 12.03 0.57
CA PRO A 471 -12.45 12.53 -0.79
C PRO A 471 -13.29 11.57 -1.62
N ASP A 472 -14.20 12.11 -2.43
CA ASP A 472 -15.11 11.31 -3.23
C ASP A 472 -14.39 10.51 -4.34
N PRO A 473 -14.43 9.17 -4.35
CA PRO A 473 -13.74 8.34 -5.33
C PRO A 473 -14.36 8.39 -6.74
N GLY A 474 -15.52 9.04 -6.88
CA GLY A 474 -16.18 9.37 -8.14
C GLY A 474 -15.61 10.60 -8.85
N MET A 475 -14.48 11.16 -8.40
CA MET A 475 -13.73 12.17 -9.16
C MET A 475 -12.81 11.50 -10.17
N VAL A 476 -12.62 12.09 -11.36
CA VAL A 476 -11.68 11.56 -12.36
C VAL A 476 -10.27 11.49 -11.80
N ASN A 477 -9.62 10.33 -11.92
CA ASN A 477 -8.26 10.13 -11.44
C ASN A 477 -7.25 11.04 -12.15
N GLU A 478 -6.26 11.51 -11.40
CA GLU A 478 -5.12 12.23 -11.97
C GLU A 478 -4.32 11.36 -12.95
N GLY A 479 -3.71 12.00 -13.95
CA GLY A 479 -3.03 11.33 -15.05
C GLY A 479 -3.96 10.84 -16.16
N THR A 480 -5.28 10.85 -15.97
CA THR A 480 -6.25 10.47 -17.01
C THR A 480 -6.16 11.42 -18.21
N LYS A 481 -6.07 10.86 -19.43
CA LYS A 481 -6.04 11.65 -20.66
C LYS A 481 -7.38 12.37 -20.89
N CYS A 482 -7.36 13.70 -20.91
CA CYS A 482 -8.55 14.55 -21.12
C CYS A 482 -8.57 15.27 -22.48
N GLY A 483 -7.55 15.03 -23.32
CA GLY A 483 -7.43 15.58 -24.66
C GLY A 483 -6.09 15.22 -25.30
N ASP A 484 -5.86 15.68 -26.52
CA ASP A 484 -4.56 15.48 -27.19
C ASP A 484 -3.46 16.22 -26.44
N ASN A 485 -2.40 15.49 -26.08
CA ASN A 485 -1.31 15.96 -25.21
C ASN A 485 -1.79 16.63 -23.91
N LYS A 486 -2.89 16.15 -23.33
CA LYS A 486 -3.44 16.68 -22.07
C LYS A 486 -3.83 15.60 -21.08
N VAL A 487 -3.70 15.93 -19.80
CA VAL A 487 -3.99 15.05 -18.67
C VAL A 487 -4.73 15.80 -17.56
N CYS A 488 -5.54 15.06 -16.80
CA CYS A 488 -6.20 15.57 -15.61
C CYS A 488 -5.21 15.70 -14.45
N MET A 489 -5.12 16.90 -13.89
CA MET A 489 -4.34 17.20 -12.69
C MET A 489 -5.06 18.27 -11.89
N ASN A 490 -5.25 18.07 -10.59
CA ASN A 490 -5.94 19.02 -9.70
C ASN A 490 -7.32 19.46 -10.24
N PHE A 491 -8.11 18.50 -10.73
CA PHE A 491 -9.43 18.73 -11.36
C PHE A 491 -9.42 19.62 -12.61
N GLU A 492 -8.26 19.80 -13.25
CA GLU A 492 -8.09 20.60 -14.46
C GLU A 492 -7.44 19.80 -15.58
N CYS A 493 -7.83 20.09 -16.83
CA CYS A 493 -7.25 19.48 -18.01
C CYS A 493 -6.03 20.29 -18.46
N ARG A 494 -4.83 19.82 -18.13
CA ARG A 494 -3.55 20.53 -18.32
C ARG A 494 -2.68 19.82 -19.37
N SER A 495 -1.60 20.47 -19.82
CA SER A 495 -0.63 19.84 -20.74
C SER A 495 -0.03 18.58 -20.12
N ALA A 496 0.14 17.53 -20.92
CA ALA A 496 0.81 16.29 -20.51
C ALA A 496 2.28 16.51 -20.09
N ASP A 497 2.89 17.64 -20.49
CA ASP A 497 4.24 18.03 -20.08
C ASP A 497 4.43 18.08 -18.55
N VAL A 498 3.35 18.29 -17.79
CA VAL A 498 3.38 18.27 -16.31
C VAL A 498 3.85 16.94 -15.73
N LEU A 499 3.77 15.85 -16.51
CA LEU A 499 4.25 14.53 -16.13
C LEU A 499 5.77 14.38 -16.23
N ASN A 500 6.47 15.35 -16.85
CA ASN A 500 7.92 15.37 -17.02
C ASN A 500 8.48 14.07 -17.64
N TYR A 501 7.78 13.52 -18.64
CA TYR A 501 8.26 12.37 -19.40
C TYR A 501 9.41 12.79 -20.33
N ASP A 502 10.57 12.18 -20.14
CA ASP A 502 11.82 12.54 -20.84
C ASP A 502 12.55 11.33 -21.44
N CYS A 503 11.89 10.17 -21.51
CA CYS A 503 12.48 8.96 -22.04
C CYS A 503 12.32 8.85 -23.56
N ASP A 504 13.44 8.89 -24.29
CA ASP A 504 13.51 8.47 -25.69
C ASP A 504 13.89 6.98 -25.72
N VAL A 505 12.89 6.10 -25.78
CA VAL A 505 13.06 4.64 -25.68
C VAL A 505 13.99 4.08 -26.78
N GLU A 506 13.91 4.63 -27.99
CA GLU A 506 14.74 4.20 -29.13
C GLU A 506 16.22 4.48 -28.87
N LYS A 507 16.55 5.64 -28.27
CA LYS A 507 17.94 6.00 -27.99
C LYS A 507 18.46 5.45 -26.67
N LYS A 508 17.60 5.40 -25.65
CA LYS A 508 18.02 5.10 -24.27
C LYS A 508 17.97 3.60 -23.96
N CYS A 509 16.95 2.92 -24.46
CA CYS A 509 16.71 1.50 -24.23
C CYS A 509 16.79 0.69 -25.52
N HIS A 510 17.39 1.24 -26.58
CA HIS A 510 17.58 0.60 -27.90
C HIS A 510 16.29 0.02 -28.52
N GLY A 511 15.11 0.55 -28.17
CA GLY A 511 13.82 0.03 -28.64
C GLY A 511 13.45 -1.36 -28.06
N HIS A 512 14.14 -1.82 -27.01
CA HIS A 512 14.02 -3.17 -26.44
C HIS A 512 13.59 -3.16 -24.97
N GLY A 513 12.79 -2.16 -24.59
CA GLY A 513 12.34 -1.98 -23.21
C GLY A 513 11.56 -0.68 -23.02
N VAL A 514 11.36 -0.31 -21.76
CA VAL A 514 10.70 0.93 -21.34
C VAL A 514 11.50 1.62 -20.23
N CYS A 515 11.36 2.93 -20.08
CA CYS A 515 11.89 3.59 -18.88
C CYS A 515 10.98 3.34 -17.68
N ASN A 516 11.57 2.96 -16.56
CA ASN A 516 10.88 2.84 -15.28
C ASN A 516 10.82 4.19 -14.54
N SER A 517 10.18 4.20 -13.38
CA SER A 517 9.97 5.37 -12.52
C SER A 517 11.28 6.00 -11.99
N ASN A 518 12.38 5.25 -11.97
CA ASN A 518 13.73 5.74 -11.65
C ASN A 518 14.49 6.26 -12.87
N ARG A 519 13.84 6.32 -14.04
CA ARG A 519 14.43 6.71 -15.33
C ARG A 519 15.53 5.74 -15.81
N ASN A 520 15.53 4.49 -15.40
CA ASN A 520 16.38 3.44 -15.97
C ASN A 520 15.58 2.56 -16.92
N CYS A 521 16.24 1.81 -17.80
CA CYS A 521 15.54 0.88 -18.68
C CYS A 521 15.13 -0.39 -17.94
N HIS A 522 13.89 -0.79 -18.15
CA HIS A 522 13.41 -2.14 -17.89
C HIS A 522 13.30 -2.86 -19.22
N CYS A 523 14.18 -3.84 -19.42
CA CYS A 523 14.37 -4.55 -20.69
C CYS A 523 13.38 -5.70 -20.84
N GLU A 524 12.95 -5.91 -22.08
CA GLU A 524 12.17 -7.07 -22.47
C GLU A 524 12.98 -8.37 -22.37
N ASP A 525 12.30 -9.51 -22.26
CA ASP A 525 12.95 -10.82 -22.34
C ASP A 525 13.74 -10.95 -23.65
N GLY A 526 14.96 -11.44 -23.55
CA GLY A 526 15.94 -11.44 -24.65
C GLY A 526 16.94 -10.30 -24.61
N TRP A 527 16.78 -9.27 -23.76
CA TRP A 527 17.70 -8.12 -23.67
C TRP A 527 18.17 -7.84 -22.22
N ALA A 528 19.39 -7.35 -22.05
CA ALA A 528 19.97 -7.12 -20.72
C ALA A 528 19.95 -5.63 -20.32
N PRO A 529 19.61 -5.30 -19.06
CA PRO A 529 19.88 -3.98 -18.52
C PRO A 529 21.41 -3.69 -18.50
N PRO A 530 21.84 -2.42 -18.46
CA PRO A 530 21.04 -1.21 -18.20
C PRO A 530 20.44 -0.52 -19.43
N PHE A 531 20.87 -0.86 -20.65
CA PHE A 531 20.46 -0.14 -21.88
C PHE A 531 19.69 -0.99 -22.89
N CYS A 532 19.45 -2.27 -22.60
CA CYS A 532 18.77 -3.22 -23.49
C CYS A 532 19.44 -3.38 -24.87
N GLU A 533 20.77 -3.17 -24.94
CA GLU A 533 21.55 -3.25 -26.19
C GLU A 533 22.04 -4.67 -26.49
N VAL A 534 22.30 -5.47 -25.43
CA VAL A 534 22.88 -6.80 -25.55
C VAL A 534 21.87 -7.86 -25.15
N LYS A 535 22.04 -9.09 -25.66
CA LYS A 535 21.16 -10.20 -25.31
C LYS A 535 21.21 -10.50 -23.80
N GLY A 536 20.04 -10.70 -23.21
CA GLY A 536 19.89 -10.99 -21.79
C GLY A 536 18.54 -11.63 -21.50
N TYR A 537 18.14 -11.59 -20.23
CA TYR A 537 16.90 -12.23 -19.78
C TYR A 537 15.79 -11.20 -19.48
N GLY A 538 16.04 -9.91 -19.63
CA GLY A 538 15.12 -8.82 -19.26
C GLY A 538 15.35 -8.26 -17.86
N GLY A 539 14.41 -7.43 -17.41
CA GLY A 539 14.42 -6.79 -16.09
C GLY A 539 15.15 -5.44 -16.08
N SER A 540 15.42 -4.92 -14.89
CA SER A 540 16.05 -3.61 -14.69
C SER A 540 17.15 -3.70 -13.64
N VAL A 541 18.03 -2.70 -13.63
CA VAL A 541 18.95 -2.47 -12.52
C VAL A 541 18.23 -2.17 -11.21
N ASP A 542 16.96 -1.72 -11.26
CA ASP A 542 16.16 -1.38 -10.07
C ASP A 542 15.27 -2.52 -9.57
N SER A 543 14.69 -3.32 -10.48
CA SER A 543 13.75 -4.41 -10.14
C SER A 543 14.42 -5.78 -10.11
N GLY A 544 15.74 -5.84 -10.31
CA GLY A 544 16.53 -7.05 -10.42
C GLY A 544 16.55 -7.62 -11.84
N PRO A 545 17.62 -8.35 -12.21
CA PRO A 545 17.62 -9.14 -13.43
C PRO A 545 16.67 -10.33 -13.26
N THR A 546 15.99 -10.70 -14.35
CA THR A 546 15.10 -11.88 -14.44
C THR A 546 15.84 -13.22 -14.31
N TRP A 547 17.18 -13.23 -14.30
CA TRP A 547 17.99 -14.43 -14.12
C TRP A 547 19.33 -14.15 -13.44
N ASN A 548 19.66 -14.93 -12.40
CA ASN A 548 21.06 -15.22 -12.07
C ASN A 548 21.21 -16.61 -11.40
N ASP A 549 22.05 -17.46 -12.01
CA ASP A 549 22.67 -18.68 -11.47
C ASP A 549 21.80 -19.87 -10.98
N LYS A 550 21.10 -20.55 -11.90
CA LYS A 550 21.18 -22.03 -11.90
C LYS A 550 22.29 -22.44 -12.86
N ASP A 551 23.48 -22.59 -12.29
CA ASP A 551 24.69 -23.10 -12.92
C ASP A 551 24.40 -24.39 -13.73
N THR A 552 24.14 -24.25 -15.03
CA THR A 552 23.95 -25.41 -15.90
C THR A 552 25.27 -26.13 -16.12
N SER A 553 26.41 -25.55 -15.72
CA SER A 553 27.73 -26.14 -15.86
C SER A 553 27.82 -27.52 -15.19
N LEU A 554 27.11 -27.75 -14.07
CA LEU A 554 27.11 -29.06 -13.41
C LEU A 554 26.24 -30.08 -14.17
N ARG A 555 25.08 -29.65 -14.70
CA ARG A 555 24.23 -30.49 -15.55
C ARG A 555 24.92 -30.81 -16.88
N ASP A 556 25.41 -29.79 -17.55
CA ASP A 556 26.06 -29.88 -18.85
C ASP A 556 27.41 -30.61 -18.71
N GLY A 557 28.13 -30.40 -17.61
CA GLY A 557 29.30 -31.18 -17.22
C GLY A 557 28.99 -32.66 -16.97
N LEU A 558 27.90 -32.98 -16.27
CA LEU A 558 27.43 -34.37 -16.10
C LEU A 558 27.03 -34.99 -17.44
N LEU A 559 26.34 -34.25 -18.30
CA LEU A 559 25.98 -34.73 -19.64
C LEU A 559 27.23 -35.03 -20.48
N VAL A 560 28.23 -34.14 -20.49
CA VAL A 560 29.52 -34.38 -21.18
C VAL A 560 30.25 -35.58 -20.56
N PHE A 561 30.27 -35.70 -19.23
CA PHE A 561 30.92 -36.81 -18.55
C PHE A 561 30.26 -38.16 -18.89
N PHE A 562 28.93 -38.26 -18.81
CA PHE A 562 28.19 -39.51 -19.07
C PHE A 562 28.08 -39.86 -20.55
N PHE A 563 27.90 -38.89 -21.45
CA PHE A 563 27.70 -39.15 -22.88
C PHE A 563 28.98 -39.09 -23.73
N LEU A 564 30.07 -38.53 -23.22
CA LEU A 564 31.31 -38.35 -24.00
C LEU A 564 32.52 -38.97 -23.30
N VAL A 565 32.79 -38.63 -22.04
CA VAL A 565 33.99 -39.09 -21.33
C VAL A 565 33.92 -40.58 -20.96
N LEU A 566 32.82 -41.03 -20.33
CA LEU A 566 32.61 -42.42 -19.92
C LEU A 566 32.65 -43.42 -21.10
N PRO A 567 31.97 -43.16 -22.23
CA PRO A 567 32.04 -44.02 -23.41
C PRO A 567 33.46 -44.12 -24.00
N LEU A 568 34.20 -43.00 -24.02
CA LEU A 568 35.60 -43.00 -24.51
C LEU A 568 36.53 -43.78 -23.59
N LEU A 569 36.35 -43.68 -22.26
CA LEU A 569 37.11 -44.48 -21.30
C LEU A 569 36.80 -45.97 -21.41
N ALA A 570 35.52 -46.32 -21.59
CA ALA A 570 35.10 -47.70 -21.82
C ALA A 570 35.67 -48.27 -23.14
N LEU A 571 35.65 -47.48 -24.21
CA LEU A 571 36.27 -47.84 -25.50
C LEU A 571 37.78 -48.01 -25.35
N GLY A 572 38.46 -47.07 -24.67
CA GLY A 572 39.89 -47.14 -24.40
C GLY A 572 40.27 -48.38 -23.58
N ALA A 573 39.51 -48.69 -22.53
CA ALA A 573 39.69 -49.90 -21.73
C ALA A 573 39.43 -51.17 -22.56
N PHE A 574 38.40 -51.18 -23.41
CA PHE A 574 38.11 -52.28 -24.32
C PHE A 574 39.26 -52.52 -25.30
N VAL A 575 39.78 -51.46 -25.94
CA VAL A 575 40.94 -51.54 -26.84
C VAL A 575 42.18 -51.99 -26.10
N PHE A 576 42.41 -51.53 -24.86
CA PHE A 576 43.54 -51.94 -24.04
C PHE A 576 43.48 -53.42 -23.63
N LEU A 577 42.32 -53.89 -23.15
CA LEU A 577 42.11 -55.28 -22.75
C LEU A 577 42.18 -56.23 -23.95
N ARG A 578 41.61 -55.83 -25.09
CA ARG A 578 41.68 -56.59 -26.35
C ARG A 578 42.96 -56.30 -27.14
N ARG A 579 43.91 -55.51 -26.62
CA ARG A 579 45.10 -55.05 -27.37
C ARG A 579 45.90 -56.21 -27.97
N ASN A 580 46.13 -57.28 -27.22
CA ASN A 580 46.90 -58.43 -27.72
C ASN A 580 46.14 -59.23 -28.79
N GLU A 581 44.81 -59.22 -28.72
CA GLU A 581 43.93 -59.91 -29.66
C GLU A 581 43.74 -59.07 -30.94
N LEU A 582 43.62 -57.76 -30.80
CA LEU A 582 43.63 -56.76 -31.87
C LEU A 582 44.99 -56.73 -32.58
N LEU A 583 46.11 -56.71 -31.85
CA LEU A 583 47.46 -56.79 -32.43
C LEU A 583 47.73 -58.13 -33.13
N ARG A 584 47.10 -59.23 -32.67
CA ARG A 584 47.10 -60.52 -33.38
C ARG A 584 46.28 -60.47 -34.66
N ARG A 585 45.07 -59.90 -34.63
CA ARG A 585 44.21 -59.74 -35.82
C ARG A 585 44.80 -58.74 -36.84
N LEU A 586 45.55 -57.75 -36.37
CA LEU A 586 46.23 -56.74 -37.19
C LEU A 586 47.67 -57.15 -37.59
N GLY A 587 48.13 -58.35 -37.24
CA GLY A 587 49.40 -58.93 -37.74
C GLY A 587 50.69 -58.32 -37.18
N LEU A 588 50.67 -57.63 -36.04
CA LEU A 588 51.78 -56.80 -35.54
C LEU A 588 52.69 -57.45 -34.46
N SER A 589 52.57 -58.74 -34.17
CA SER A 589 53.41 -59.39 -33.15
C SER A 589 54.73 -59.95 -33.73
N ARG A 590 55.83 -59.21 -33.55
CA ARG A 590 57.21 -59.71 -33.80
C ARG A 590 57.72 -60.55 -32.62
N ARG A 591 58.00 -61.84 -32.85
CA ARG A 591 58.76 -62.72 -31.92
C ARG A 591 60.17 -62.15 -31.70
N LYS A 592 60.52 -61.77 -30.47
CA LYS A 592 61.92 -61.49 -30.09
C LYS A 592 62.60 -62.77 -29.59
N ARG A 593 63.72 -63.10 -30.23
CA ARG A 593 64.65 -64.19 -29.92
C ARG A 593 65.54 -63.74 -28.77
N SER A 594 65.64 -64.57 -27.73
CA SER A 594 66.49 -64.39 -26.54
C SER A 594 67.98 -64.36 -26.91
N GLN A 595 68.73 -63.42 -26.33
CA GLN A 595 70.18 -63.52 -26.16
C GLN A 595 70.47 -63.41 -24.66
N GLY A 596 71.11 -64.45 -24.12
CA GLY A 596 71.73 -64.47 -22.81
C GLY A 596 73.25 -64.41 -22.90
N TYR A 597 73.87 -64.30 -21.71
CA TYR A 597 75.31 -64.34 -21.39
C TYR A 597 76.14 -63.17 -21.97
N GLN A 598 77.03 -62.51 -21.22
CA GLN A 598 77.78 -62.89 -20.03
C GLN A 598 78.26 -61.64 -19.29
#